data_AF-A0A0G8EQD8-F1
#
_entry.id   AF-A0A0G8EQD8-F1
#
_cell.length_a   1.000
_cell.length_b   1.000
_cell.length_c   1.000
_cell.angle_alpha   90.00
_cell.angle_beta   90.00
_cell.angle_gamma   90.00
#
_symmetry.space_group_name_H-M   'P 1'
#
loop_
_entity.id
_entity.type
_entity.pdbx_description
1 polymer ?
#
loop_
_entity_poly.entity_id
_entity_poly.type
_entity_poly.pdbx_seq_one_letter_code
_entity_poly.pdbx_strand_id
1 'polypeptide(L)'
;MKGMSRALRFGKSVADNGWGMLTTFLAYKLQEQGKQLVKIDKWFPSTKMCSNCGNKKEMPLCERMYACLCGLTIGRDYNAAINIKKEAIRLLVLA
;
A
#
# COMPACT_ATOMS: atom_id res chain seq x y z
N MET A 1 1.79 -4.09 -11.74
CA MET A 1 3.24 -4.33 -11.53
C MET A 1 4.03 -4.66 -12.81
N LYS A 2 3.44 -4.61 -14.02
CA LYS A 2 4.12 -4.97 -15.28
C LYS A 2 5.38 -4.13 -15.61
N GLY A 3 5.47 -2.89 -15.13
CA GLY A 3 6.67 -2.06 -15.28
C GLY A 3 7.85 -2.57 -14.46
N MET A 4 7.62 -2.89 -13.18
CA MET A 4 8.65 -3.42 -12.27
C MET A 4 9.16 -4.79 -12.72
N SER A 5 8.27 -5.65 -13.25
CA SER A 5 8.66 -6.96 -13.77
C SER A 5 9.57 -6.88 -15.00
N ARG A 6 9.52 -5.78 -15.76
CA ARG A 6 10.29 -5.59 -17.00
C ARG A 6 11.60 -4.83 -16.80
N ALA A 7 11.73 -4.03 -15.74
CA ALA A 7 12.81 -3.06 -15.61
C ALA A 7 13.91 -3.40 -14.57
N LEU A 8 13.64 -4.25 -13.57
CA LEU A 8 14.49 -4.30 -12.36
C LEU A 8 14.93 -5.72 -11.94
N ARG A 9 15.08 -6.66 -12.88
CA ARG A 9 15.37 -8.10 -12.61
C ARG A 9 14.39 -8.76 -11.61
N PHE A 10 13.25 -8.12 -11.33
CA PHE A 10 12.17 -8.64 -10.47
C PHE A 10 11.09 -9.37 -11.26
N GLY A 11 11.31 -9.68 -12.54
CA GLY A 11 10.30 -10.29 -13.42
C GLY A 11 9.69 -11.57 -12.86
N LYS A 12 10.56 -12.51 -12.46
CA LYS A 12 10.15 -13.78 -11.86
C LYS A 12 9.43 -13.56 -10.52
N SER A 13 10.04 -12.82 -9.60
CA SER A 13 9.45 -12.54 -8.28
C SER A 13 8.06 -11.87 -8.40
N VAL A 14 7.89 -10.88 -9.28
CA VAL A 14 6.60 -10.23 -9.48
C VAL A 14 5.54 -11.18 -10.06
N ALA A 15 5.94 -12.08 -10.97
CA ALA A 15 5.05 -13.07 -11.54
C ALA A 15 4.62 -14.12 -10.50
N ASP A 16 5.57 -14.64 -9.73
CA ASP A 16 5.36 -15.67 -8.71
C ASP A 16 4.39 -15.21 -7.60
N ASN A 17 4.35 -13.90 -7.32
CA ASN A 17 3.44 -13.33 -6.32
C ASN A 17 1.97 -13.22 -6.77
N GLY A 18 1.64 -13.49 -8.04
CA GLY A 18 0.25 -13.66 -8.49
C GLY A 18 -0.68 -12.43 -8.34
N TRP A 19 -0.13 -11.21 -8.27
CA TRP A 19 -0.89 -9.99 -7.95
C TRP A 19 -2.14 -9.75 -8.80
N GLY A 20 -2.09 -10.08 -10.09
CA GLY A 20 -3.26 -9.96 -10.97
C GLY A 20 -4.41 -10.85 -10.50
N MET A 21 -4.12 -12.13 -10.25
CA MET A 21 -5.08 -13.11 -9.76
C MET A 21 -5.66 -12.69 -8.40
N LEU A 22 -4.80 -12.26 -7.47
CA LEU A 22 -5.24 -11.75 -6.16
C LEU A 22 -6.26 -10.61 -6.31
N THR A 23 -5.97 -9.62 -7.16
CA THR A 23 -6.89 -8.49 -7.36
C THR A 23 -8.19 -8.87 -8.04
N THR A 24 -8.15 -9.82 -8.99
CA THR A 24 -9.36 -10.37 -9.61
C THR A 24 -10.22 -11.06 -8.57
N PHE A 25 -9.61 -11.89 -7.72
CA PHE A 25 -10.32 -12.66 -6.70
C PHE A 25 -10.97 -11.77 -5.66
N LEU A 26 -10.25 -10.76 -5.17
CA LEU A 26 -10.80 -9.77 -4.25
C LEU A 26 -11.98 -9.01 -4.85
N ALA A 27 -11.90 -8.62 -6.12
CA ALA A 27 -12.96 -7.85 -6.77
C ALA A 27 -14.28 -8.64 -6.81
N TYR A 28 -14.26 -9.87 -7.34
CA TYR A 28 -15.51 -10.63 -7.46
C TYR A 28 -16.02 -11.15 -6.11
N LYS A 29 -15.14 -11.53 -5.17
CA LYS A 29 -15.56 -11.98 -3.83
C LYS A 29 -16.16 -10.86 -2.97
N LEU A 30 -15.66 -9.63 -3.09
CA LEU A 30 -16.27 -8.49 -2.41
C LEU A 30 -17.63 -8.15 -3.03
N GLN A 31 -17.73 -8.20 -4.37
CA GLN A 31 -18.99 -7.99 -5.08
C GLN A 31 -20.07 -9.01 -4.68
N GLU A 32 -19.72 -10.31 -4.59
CA GLU A 32 -20.63 -11.37 -4.09
C GLU A 32 -21.19 -11.05 -2.69
N GLN A 33 -20.43 -10.35 -1.85
CA GLN A 33 -20.84 -9.95 -0.50
C GLN A 33 -21.47 -8.55 -0.42
N GLY A 34 -21.72 -7.88 -1.54
CA GLY A 34 -22.21 -6.50 -1.56
C GLY A 34 -21.21 -5.47 -0.99
N LYS A 35 -19.91 -5.79 -0.98
CA LYS A 35 -18.82 -4.92 -0.51
C LYS A 35 -18.11 -4.26 -1.68
N GLN A 36 -17.44 -3.14 -1.40
CA GLN A 36 -16.66 -2.39 -2.38
C GLN A 36 -15.16 -2.65 -2.24
N LEU A 37 -14.47 -2.79 -3.38
CA LEU A 37 -13.01 -2.76 -3.46
C LEU A 37 -12.53 -1.36 -3.84
N VAL A 38 -11.85 -0.67 -2.91
CA VAL A 38 -11.25 0.65 -3.16
C VAL A 38 -9.78 0.48 -3.52
N LYS A 39 -9.38 1.02 -4.67
CA LYS A 39 -7.97 1.07 -5.11
C LYS A 39 -7.43 2.48 -4.91
N ILE A 40 -6.35 2.60 -4.15
CA ILE A 40 -5.63 3.88 -4.00
C ILE A 40 -4.60 4.06 -5.12
N ASP A 41 -4.13 5.30 -5.31
CA ASP A 41 -3.10 5.59 -6.30
C ASP A 41 -1.77 4.87 -6.00
N LYS A 42 -1.12 4.36 -7.05
CA LYS A 42 0.14 3.58 -6.94
C LYS A 42 1.33 4.40 -6.43
N TRP A 43 1.28 5.72 -6.54
CA TRP A 43 2.30 6.65 -6.08
C TRP A 43 1.99 7.26 -4.71
N PHE A 44 0.86 6.88 -4.09
CA PHE A 44 0.56 7.29 -2.74
C PHE A 44 1.68 6.82 -1.79
N PRO A 45 2.33 7.72 -1.03
CA PRO A 45 3.57 7.44 -0.31
C PRO A 45 3.33 6.71 1.02
N SER A 46 2.61 5.59 1.01
CA SER A 46 2.14 4.88 2.21
C SER A 46 3.26 4.48 3.17
N THR A 47 4.42 4.04 2.66
CA THR A 47 5.58 3.65 3.49
C THR A 47 6.42 4.84 3.96
N LYS A 48 6.32 5.99 3.28
CA LYS A 48 7.12 7.19 3.54
C LYS A 48 6.40 8.21 4.41
N MET A 49 5.07 8.21 4.42
CA MET A 49 4.22 9.09 5.21
C MET A 49 4.05 8.57 6.64
N CYS A 50 4.07 9.45 7.63
CA CYS A 50 3.82 9.08 9.01
C CYS A 50 2.32 8.90 9.22
N SER A 51 1.92 7.73 9.72
CA SER A 51 0.51 7.45 10.01
C SER A 51 -0.06 8.26 11.18
N ASN A 52 0.78 8.86 12.01
CA ASN A 52 0.34 9.75 13.08
C ASN A 52 0.19 11.21 12.60
N CYS A 53 1.29 11.83 12.17
CA CYS A 53 1.32 13.27 11.86
C CYS A 53 1.29 13.64 10.36
N GLY A 54 1.35 12.66 9.45
CA GLY A 54 1.34 12.92 7.99
C GLY A 54 2.68 13.38 7.38
N ASN A 55 3.71 13.65 8.18
CA ASN A 55 5.03 14.02 7.66
C ASN A 55 5.62 12.92 6.78
N LYS A 56 6.23 13.30 5.67
CA LYS A 56 6.91 12.38 4.76
C LYS A 56 8.40 12.34 5.09
N LYS A 57 9.00 11.15 5.01
CA LYS A 57 10.45 10.96 5.06
C LYS A 57 10.87 9.89 4.07
N GLU A 58 12.16 9.84 3.77
CA GLU A 58 12.71 8.70 3.04
C GLU A 58 12.62 7.42 3.88
N MET A 59 12.37 6.31 3.20
CA MET A 59 12.18 5.00 3.82
C MET A 59 12.83 3.92 2.94
N PRO A 60 14.15 3.71 3.07
CA PRO A 60 14.88 2.65 2.39
C PRO A 60 14.26 1.26 2.60
N LEU A 61 14.42 0.37 1.61
CA LEU A 61 13.82 -0.97 1.68
C LEU A 61 14.35 -1.83 2.83
N CYS A 62 15.61 -1.61 3.25
CA CYS A 62 16.23 -2.30 4.39
C CYS A 62 15.67 -1.83 5.74
N GLU A 63 15.11 -0.62 5.83
CA GLU A 63 14.50 -0.15 7.06
C GLU A 63 13.13 -0.81 7.27
N ARG A 64 13.00 -1.52 8.39
CA ARG A 64 11.77 -2.26 8.75
C ARG A 64 10.95 -1.55 9.85
N MET A 65 11.54 -0.57 10.54
CA MET A 65 10.91 0.23 11.58
C MET A 65 10.76 1.68 11.11
N TYR A 66 9.55 2.21 11.19
CA TYR A 66 9.23 3.60 10.91
C TYR A 66 9.31 4.42 12.20
N ALA A 67 10.37 5.22 12.34
CA ALA A 67 10.52 6.21 13.41
C ALA A 67 10.28 7.62 12.87
N CYS A 68 9.43 8.41 13.54
CA CYS A 68 9.08 9.77 13.18
C CYS A 68 9.46 10.77 14.28
N LEU A 69 9.76 12.01 13.88
CA LEU A 69 10.00 13.12 14.80
C LEU A 69 8.79 13.46 15.69
N CYS A 70 7.58 13.04 15.31
CA CYS A 70 6.39 13.19 16.17
C CYS A 70 6.31 12.15 17.32
N GLY A 71 7.31 11.28 17.47
CA GLY A 71 7.37 10.24 18.51
C GLY A 71 6.82 8.88 18.11
N LEU A 72 6.18 8.75 16.94
CA LEU A 72 5.70 7.45 16.45
C LEU A 72 6.87 6.55 16.07
N THR A 73 6.93 5.35 16.67
CA THR A 73 7.85 4.27 16.26
C THR A 73 7.09 2.95 16.12
N ILE A 74 6.86 2.50 14.88
CA ILE A 74 6.11 1.27 14.57
C ILE A 74 6.70 0.53 13.37
N GLY A 75 6.31 -0.73 13.13
CA GLY A 75 6.72 -1.46 11.94
C GLY A 75 6.31 -0.72 10.64
N ARG A 76 7.22 -0.67 9.65
CA ARG A 76 7.01 0.03 8.37
C ARG A 76 5.74 -0.42 7.65
N ASP A 77 5.52 -1.73 7.60
CA ASP A 77 4.38 -2.30 6.89
C ASP A 77 3.07 -2.01 7.63
N TYR A 78 3.10 -1.94 8.98
CA TYR A 78 1.96 -1.51 9.79
C TYR A 78 1.65 -0.02 9.60
N ASN A 79 2.67 0.84 9.58
CA ASN A 79 2.53 2.26 9.25
C ASN A 79 1.88 2.44 7.86
N ALA A 80 2.37 1.69 6.86
CA ALA A 80 1.83 1.73 5.51
C ALA A 80 0.38 1.26 5.45
N ALA A 81 0.01 0.20 6.16
CA ALA A 81 -1.37 -0.29 6.22
C ALA A 81 -2.33 0.77 6.80
N ILE A 82 -1.94 1.47 7.87
CA ILE A 82 -2.74 2.57 8.43
C ILE A 82 -2.91 3.69 7.39
N ASN A 83 -1.84 4.07 6.69
CA ASN A 83 -1.92 5.10 5.65
C ASN A 83 -2.81 4.69 4.48
N ILE A 84 -2.72 3.45 4.02
CA ILE A 84 -3.58 2.90 2.94
C ILE A 84 -5.05 2.95 3.36
N LYS A 85 -5.36 2.55 4.61
CA LYS A 85 -6.72 2.63 5.16
C LYS A 85 -7.23 4.07 5.18
N LYS A 86 -6.43 5.01 5.71
CA LYS A 86 -6.79 6.43 5.77
C LYS A 86 -7.06 7.01 4.38
N GLU A 87 -6.22 6.69 3.40
CA GLU A 87 -6.39 7.15 2.02
C GLU A 87 -7.64 6.55 1.36
N ALA A 88 -7.90 5.26 1.56
CA ALA A 88 -9.11 4.63 1.04
C ALA A 88 -10.39 5.27 1.61
N ILE A 89 -10.41 5.55 2.93
CA ILE A 89 -11.53 6.26 3.57
C ILE A 89 -11.68 7.67 2.99
N ARG A 90 -10.57 8.41 2.81
CA ARG A 90 -10.60 9.74 2.19
C ARG A 90 -11.23 9.71 0.79
N LEU A 91 -10.87 8.72 -0.02
CA LEU A 91 -11.44 8.56 -1.37
C LEU A 91 -12.93 8.21 -1.35
N LEU A 92 -13.40 7.43 -0.36
CA LEU A 92 -14.81 7.10 -0.20
C LEU A 92 -15.66 8.30 0.22
N VAL A 93 -15.12 9.19 1.06
CA VAL A 93 -15.83 10.42 1.50
C VAL A 93 -15.95 11.45 0.37
N LEU A 94 -15.06 11.39 -0.63
CA LEU A 94 -15.04 12.29 -1.78
C LEU A 94 -15.77 11.76 -3.02
N ALA A 95 -16.28 10.52 -2.95
CA ALA A 95 -17.01 9.85 -4.03
C ALA A 95 -18.53 10.04 -3.86
#